data_AF-A0AAP2D952-F1
#
_entry.id   AF-A0AAP2D952-F1
#
_cell.length_a   1.000
_cell.length_b   1.000
_cell.length_c   1.000
_cell.angle_alpha   90.00
_cell.angle_beta   90.00
_cell.angle_gamma   90.00
#
_symmetry.space_group_name_H-M   'P 1'
#
loop_
_entity.id
_entity.type
_entity.pdbx_description
1 polymer ?
#
loop_
_entity_poly.entity_id
_entity_poly.type
_entity_poly.pdbx_seq_one_letter_code
_entity_poly.pdbx_strand_id
1 'polypeptide(L)'
;MKPSLCVMLATVSVLGCLLVTGCSDGQDGDPGPKGPGGVDGPAGDPGKDGSGFQESVAYGNIVVSFTGQLPDGKDFADTINFKYAPLGVNGFKLGSFAEVADGAYSFALHRFYGAVDPGPDLQDNFVRIEMFVLQTDNGYEFFPGQCIIYTHMPTSDTSLLTVKHDFASLLSSDNFTAFQYDPATGDLSFRVDFAESHQQAGVGLTDLQVALVARVKVFQEIRREP
;
A
#
# COMPACT_ATOMS: atom_id res chain seq x y z
N MET A 1 -82.29 25.25 45.52
CA MET A 1 -82.56 23.80 45.61
C MET A 1 -81.63 23.09 44.64
N LYS A 2 -80.71 22.25 45.14
CA LYS A 2 -79.70 21.53 44.34
C LYS A 2 -80.26 20.16 43.91
N PRO A 3 -80.28 19.80 42.62
CA PRO A 3 -80.46 18.41 42.25
C PRO A 3 -79.13 17.64 42.30
N SER A 4 -79.25 16.40 42.75
CA SER A 4 -78.19 15.49 43.20
C SER A 4 -77.26 14.96 42.11
N LEU A 5 -75.98 14.86 42.50
CA LEU A 5 -74.81 14.27 41.85
C LEU A 5 -74.91 12.74 41.57
N CYS A 6 -76.07 12.10 41.71
CA CYS A 6 -76.22 10.65 41.60
C CYS A 6 -76.72 10.14 40.23
N VAL A 7 -77.13 11.01 39.32
CA VAL A 7 -77.71 10.59 38.02
C VAL A 7 -76.68 10.56 36.89
N MET A 8 -75.48 11.15 37.09
CA MET A 8 -74.43 11.22 36.06
C MET A 8 -73.42 10.07 36.10
N LEU A 9 -73.65 9.04 36.91
CA LEU A 9 -72.73 7.88 37.03
C LEU A 9 -73.26 6.59 36.39
N ALA A 10 -74.51 6.57 35.91
CA ALA A 10 -75.16 5.36 35.40
C ALA A 10 -75.11 5.19 33.87
N THR A 11 -74.73 6.21 33.11
CA THR A 11 -74.70 6.15 31.62
C THR A 11 -73.31 5.94 31.02
N VAL A 12 -72.23 5.99 31.81
CA VAL A 12 -70.85 5.74 31.32
C VAL A 12 -70.45 4.26 31.42
N SER A 13 -71.20 3.44 32.16
CA SER A 13 -70.82 2.04 32.42
C SER A 13 -71.19 1.03 31.31
N VAL A 14 -72.11 1.39 30.38
CA VAL A 14 -72.62 0.44 29.37
C VAL A 14 -71.93 0.55 28.00
N LEU A 15 -71.21 1.65 27.73
CA LEU A 15 -70.45 1.80 26.47
C LEU A 15 -69.03 1.22 26.54
N GLY A 16 -68.57 0.81 27.73
CA GLY A 16 -67.24 0.21 27.94
C GLY A 16 -67.15 -1.30 27.71
N CYS A 17 -68.27 -2.01 27.56
CA CYS A 17 -68.27 -3.49 27.50
C CYS A 17 -68.34 -4.09 26.09
N LEU A 18 -68.36 -3.29 25.01
CA LEU A 18 -68.49 -3.78 23.63
C LEU A 18 -67.21 -3.66 22.78
N LEU A 19 -66.08 -3.25 23.35
CA LEU A 19 -64.82 -3.05 22.60
C LEU A 19 -63.75 -4.13 22.83
N VAL A 20 -64.06 -5.24 23.52
CA VAL A 20 -63.03 -6.23 23.92
C VAL A 20 -63.21 -7.62 23.32
N THR A 21 -64.07 -7.80 22.31
CA THR A 21 -64.21 -9.08 21.61
C THR A 21 -63.81 -8.92 20.14
N GLY A 22 -62.54 -9.08 19.82
CA GLY A 22 -62.14 -9.01 18.42
C GLY A 22 -60.67 -9.08 18.04
N CYS A 23 -59.76 -9.42 18.95
CA CYS A 23 -58.42 -9.88 18.57
C CYS A 23 -58.10 -11.08 19.44
N SER A 24 -58.67 -12.24 19.11
CA SER A 24 -58.03 -13.49 19.50
C SER A 24 -56.61 -13.41 18.95
N ASP A 25 -55.62 -13.56 19.82
CA ASP A 25 -54.22 -13.74 19.47
C ASP A 25 -54.11 -14.96 18.55
N GLY A 26 -54.37 -14.75 17.27
CA GLY A 26 -53.92 -15.64 16.22
C GLY A 26 -52.42 -15.57 16.32
N GLN A 27 -51.81 -16.58 16.92
CA GLN A 27 -50.38 -16.78 16.84
C GLN A 27 -50.02 -16.63 15.36
N ASP A 28 -49.18 -15.65 15.05
CA ASP A 28 -48.64 -15.50 13.71
C ASP A 28 -48.14 -16.88 13.28
N GLY A 29 -48.65 -17.38 12.16
CA GLY A 29 -48.28 -18.71 11.68
C GLY A 29 -46.76 -18.81 11.60
N ASP A 30 -46.23 -19.97 12.00
CA ASP A 30 -44.78 -20.22 11.99
C ASP A 30 -44.17 -19.74 10.67
N PRO A 31 -43.02 -19.03 10.70
CA PRO A 31 -42.33 -18.64 9.49
C PRO A 31 -42.16 -19.85 8.58
N GLY A 32 -42.60 -19.70 7.34
CA GLY A 32 -42.44 -20.76 6.33
C GLY A 32 -40.97 -21.20 6.23
N PRO A 33 -40.71 -22.46 5.84
CA PRO A 33 -39.35 -22.96 5.73
C PRO A 33 -38.50 -22.05 4.84
N LYS A 34 -37.28 -21.73 5.32
CA LYS A 34 -36.32 -20.97 4.54
C LYS A 34 -36.11 -21.68 3.20
N GLY A 35 -36.30 -20.95 2.10
CA GLY A 35 -36.04 -21.49 0.76
C GLY A 35 -34.60 -22.03 0.65
N PRO A 36 -34.35 -22.99 -0.25
CA PRO A 36 -32.99 -23.47 -0.48
C PRO A 36 -32.06 -22.29 -0.81
N GLY A 37 -30.85 -22.31 -0.27
CA GLY A 37 -29.83 -21.32 -0.61
C GLY A 37 -29.57 -21.34 -2.12
N GLY A 38 -29.40 -20.16 -2.72
CA GLY A 38 -28.94 -20.08 -4.10
C GLY A 38 -27.58 -20.77 -4.25
N VAL A 39 -27.37 -21.46 -5.38
CA VAL A 39 -26.04 -21.91 -5.76
C VAL A 39 -25.23 -20.71 -6.23
N ASP A 40 -24.00 -20.56 -5.74
CA ASP A 40 -23.09 -19.56 -6.25
C ASP A 40 -22.88 -19.78 -7.75
N GLY A 41 -22.87 -18.68 -8.51
CA GLY A 41 -22.53 -18.73 -9.92
C GLY A 41 -21.10 -19.26 -10.12
N PRO A 42 -20.77 -19.78 -11.32
CA PRO A 42 -19.39 -20.10 -11.65
C PRO A 42 -18.50 -18.87 -11.47
N ALA A 43 -17.26 -19.08 -11.03
CA ALA A 43 -16.26 -18.02 -11.03
C ALA A 43 -16.10 -17.46 -12.44
N GLY A 44 -15.96 -16.13 -12.56
CA GLY A 44 -15.65 -15.49 -13.83
C GLY A 44 -14.27 -15.92 -14.35
N ASP A 45 -14.08 -15.82 -15.66
CA ASP A 45 -12.76 -16.05 -16.26
C ASP A 45 -11.74 -15.03 -15.73
N PRO A 46 -10.48 -15.43 -15.51
CA PRO A 46 -9.41 -14.49 -15.20
C PRO A 46 -9.29 -13.42 -16.29
N GLY A 47 -9.05 -12.17 -15.87
CA GLY A 47 -8.66 -11.11 -16.79
C GLY A 47 -7.35 -11.46 -17.52
N LYS A 48 -7.17 -10.93 -18.74
CA LYS A 48 -5.89 -11.03 -19.44
C LYS A 48 -4.93 -9.96 -18.93
N ASP A 49 -3.65 -10.29 -18.86
CA ASP A 49 -2.60 -9.30 -18.58
C ASP A 49 -2.67 -8.15 -19.58
N GLY A 50 -2.48 -6.93 -19.09
CA GLY A 50 -2.39 -5.74 -19.94
C GLY A 50 -1.15 -5.78 -20.84
N SER A 51 -1.20 -5.05 -21.95
CA SER A 51 -0.03 -4.84 -22.82
C SER A 51 1.14 -4.27 -22.00
N GLY A 52 2.35 -4.80 -22.15
CA GLY A 52 3.54 -4.35 -21.42
C GLY A 52 3.82 -5.10 -20.11
N PHE A 53 2.89 -5.92 -19.61
CA PHE A 53 3.09 -6.60 -18.33
C PHE A 53 4.40 -7.39 -18.26
N GLN A 54 4.70 -8.20 -19.28
CA GLN A 54 5.91 -9.02 -19.32
C GLN A 54 7.18 -8.17 -19.36
N GLU A 55 7.15 -7.09 -20.13
CA GLU A 55 8.25 -6.14 -20.23
C GLU A 55 8.49 -5.44 -18.88
N SER A 56 7.44 -5.05 -18.15
CA SER A 56 7.60 -4.34 -16.87
C SER A 56 8.27 -5.18 -15.79
N VAL A 57 8.05 -6.50 -15.78
CA VAL A 57 8.65 -7.41 -14.79
C VAL A 57 10.03 -7.94 -15.19
N ALA A 58 10.41 -7.80 -16.46
CA ALA A 58 11.70 -8.27 -16.98
C ALA A 58 12.91 -7.50 -16.43
N TYR A 59 12.71 -6.30 -15.89
CA TYR A 59 13.78 -5.41 -15.42
C TYR A 59 14.15 -5.61 -13.94
N GLY A 60 13.76 -6.74 -13.36
CA GLY A 60 14.03 -7.07 -11.97
C GLY A 60 13.24 -6.20 -11.00
N ASN A 61 13.60 -6.30 -9.72
CA ASN A 61 12.76 -5.85 -8.62
C ASN A 61 13.55 -5.18 -7.49
N ILE A 62 12.82 -4.46 -6.64
CA ILE A 62 13.30 -3.95 -5.37
C ILE A 62 12.42 -4.58 -4.28
N VAL A 63 13.04 -5.31 -3.36
CA VAL A 63 12.37 -5.88 -2.20
C VAL A 63 12.65 -4.98 -1.00
N VAL A 64 11.60 -4.54 -0.32
CA VAL A 64 11.71 -3.71 0.89
C VAL A 64 11.10 -4.47 2.05
N SER A 65 11.89 -4.65 3.11
CA SER A 65 11.44 -5.24 4.37
C SER A 65 11.33 -4.15 5.42
N PHE A 66 10.24 -4.14 6.17
CA PHE A 66 10.00 -3.21 7.27
C PHE A 66 9.90 -4.01 8.55
N THR A 67 10.47 -3.50 9.63
CA THR A 67 10.20 -3.95 11.00
C THR A 67 10.10 -2.75 11.92
N GLY A 68 9.32 -2.85 12.99
CA GLY A 68 9.24 -1.80 14.01
C GLY A 68 8.05 -2.04 14.93
N GLN A 69 7.54 -0.99 15.55
CA GLN A 69 6.37 -1.06 16.45
C GLN A 69 5.23 -0.15 15.98
N LEU A 70 4.00 -0.69 16.04
CA LEU A 70 2.75 0.05 15.82
C LEU A 70 2.46 1.01 16.99
N PRO A 71 1.53 1.98 16.83
CA PRO A 71 1.16 2.90 17.90
C PRO A 71 0.62 2.23 19.17
N ASP A 72 0.09 1.02 19.08
CA ASP A 72 -0.39 0.22 20.22
C ASP A 72 0.73 -0.61 20.89
N GLY A 73 1.98 -0.43 20.45
CA GLY A 73 3.18 -1.09 20.97
C GLY A 73 3.38 -2.52 20.45
N LYS A 74 2.54 -3.02 19.53
CA LYS A 74 2.77 -4.33 18.91
C LYS A 74 3.86 -4.23 17.86
N ASP A 75 4.75 -5.21 17.86
CA ASP A 75 5.73 -5.36 16.79
C ASP A 75 5.03 -5.60 15.45
N PHE A 76 5.56 -5.02 14.39
CA PHE A 76 5.16 -5.30 13.02
C PHE A 76 6.37 -5.69 12.18
N ALA A 77 6.12 -6.55 11.19
CA ALA A 77 7.09 -6.90 10.17
C ALA A 77 6.35 -7.16 8.86
N ASP A 78 6.83 -6.59 7.76
CA ASP A 78 6.27 -6.82 6.43
C ASP A 78 7.37 -6.81 5.37
N THR A 79 7.11 -7.40 4.21
CA THR A 79 8.02 -7.43 3.08
C THR A 79 7.25 -7.23 1.78
N ILE A 80 7.61 -6.18 1.06
CA ILE A 80 6.95 -5.79 -0.20
C ILE A 80 7.93 -5.97 -1.35
N ASN A 81 7.45 -6.58 -2.43
CA ASN A 81 8.22 -6.80 -3.64
C ASN A 81 7.73 -5.87 -4.77
N PHE A 82 8.46 -4.79 -5.00
CA PHE A 82 8.21 -3.84 -6.09
C PHE A 82 8.87 -4.35 -7.37
N LYS A 83 8.08 -5.01 -8.22
CA LYS A 83 8.56 -5.75 -9.40
C LYS A 83 8.27 -5.09 -10.73
N TYR A 84 7.43 -4.06 -10.77
CA TYR A 84 6.99 -3.46 -12.02
C TYR A 84 7.82 -2.22 -12.32
N ALA A 85 8.62 -2.28 -13.38
CA ALA A 85 9.24 -1.09 -13.96
C ALA A 85 8.18 -0.30 -14.76
N PRO A 86 8.22 1.04 -14.71
CA PRO A 86 7.34 1.83 -15.57
C PRO A 86 7.73 1.65 -17.03
N LEU A 87 6.71 1.42 -17.85
CA LEU A 87 6.86 1.31 -19.30
C LEU A 87 6.32 2.58 -19.94
N GLY A 88 7.10 3.15 -20.85
CA GLY A 88 6.62 4.18 -21.77
C GLY A 88 6.02 5.42 -21.10
N VAL A 89 6.83 6.43 -20.85
CA VAL A 89 6.36 7.83 -20.91
C VAL A 89 7.53 8.72 -21.26
N ASN A 90 7.27 9.69 -22.13
CA ASN A 90 8.17 10.75 -22.59
C ASN A 90 8.72 11.60 -21.43
N GLY A 91 9.68 11.05 -20.71
CA GLY A 91 10.35 11.69 -19.61
C GLY A 91 11.33 10.71 -19.00
N PHE A 92 12.60 10.97 -19.18
CA PHE A 92 13.77 10.33 -18.56
C PHE A 92 13.71 10.16 -17.02
N LYS A 93 12.59 10.47 -16.37
CA LYS A 93 12.47 10.69 -14.92
C LYS A 93 11.83 9.55 -14.14
N LEU A 94 11.31 8.53 -14.81
CA LEU A 94 10.50 7.53 -14.11
C LEU A 94 11.06 6.11 -14.09
N GLY A 95 12.14 5.72 -14.77
CA GLY A 95 12.64 4.34 -14.61
C GLY A 95 14.15 4.24 -14.33
N SER A 96 14.70 3.02 -14.38
CA SER A 96 16.10 2.67 -14.16
C SER A 96 17.06 3.24 -15.22
N PHE A 97 17.69 4.37 -14.92
CA PHE A 97 18.79 4.90 -15.74
C PHE A 97 20.08 5.05 -14.93
N ALA A 98 21.20 5.02 -15.65
CA ALA A 98 22.50 5.41 -15.15
C ALA A 98 23.02 6.57 -16.00
N GLU A 99 23.31 7.71 -15.39
CA GLU A 99 24.06 8.78 -16.05
C GLU A 99 25.53 8.67 -15.67
N VAL A 100 26.41 8.76 -16.67
CA VAL A 100 27.87 8.67 -16.46
C VAL A 100 28.51 10.00 -16.81
N ALA A 101 29.20 10.59 -15.84
CA ALA A 101 30.00 11.81 -16.00
C ALA A 101 31.23 11.74 -15.09
N ASP A 102 32.41 12.04 -15.62
CA ASP A 102 33.68 12.13 -14.87
C ASP A 102 34.00 10.90 -13.98
N GLY A 103 33.66 9.70 -14.44
CA GLY A 103 33.88 8.45 -13.69
C GLY A 103 32.89 8.20 -12.54
N ALA A 104 31.87 9.04 -12.40
CA ALA A 104 30.75 8.84 -11.49
C ALA A 104 29.52 8.33 -12.24
N TYR A 105 28.75 7.48 -11.56
CA TYR A 105 27.43 7.02 -11.98
C TYR A 105 26.36 7.70 -11.14
N SER A 106 25.34 8.25 -11.77
CA SER A 106 24.10 8.67 -11.12
C SER A 106 23.00 7.69 -11.51
N PHE A 107 22.52 6.90 -10.55
CA PHE A 107 21.43 5.97 -10.75
C PHE A 107 20.13 6.57 -10.23
N ALA A 108 19.08 6.48 -11.03
CA ALA A 108 17.72 6.64 -10.53
C ALA A 108 16.92 5.39 -10.86
N LEU A 109 16.29 4.81 -9.86
CA LEU A 109 15.53 3.57 -9.93
C LEU A 109 14.13 3.84 -9.44
N HIS A 110 13.15 3.23 -10.10
CA HIS A 110 11.75 3.33 -9.71
C HIS A 110 11.06 2.01 -9.97
N ARG A 111 10.37 1.47 -8.96
CA ARG A 111 9.57 0.25 -9.10
C ARG A 111 8.23 0.43 -8.41
N PHE A 112 7.21 -0.19 -9.00
CA PHE A 112 5.84 -0.20 -8.49
C PHE A 112 5.48 -1.58 -7.93
N TYR A 113 4.56 -1.58 -6.97
CA TYR A 113 4.03 -2.81 -6.36
C TYR A 113 3.11 -3.57 -7.31
N GLY A 114 2.28 -2.86 -8.09
CA GLY A 114 1.38 -3.40 -9.10
C GLY A 114 1.75 -2.96 -10.53
N ALA A 115 1.12 -3.58 -11.52
CA ALA A 115 1.31 -3.23 -12.92
C ALA A 115 0.82 -1.80 -13.17
N VAL A 116 1.71 -0.93 -13.65
CA VAL A 116 1.39 0.47 -13.93
C VAL A 116 0.34 0.52 -15.03
N ASP A 117 -0.85 1.02 -14.72
CA ASP A 117 -1.83 1.40 -15.74
C ASP A 117 -1.25 2.64 -16.47
N PRO A 118 -1.22 2.69 -17.81
CA PRO A 118 -0.80 3.88 -18.57
C PRO A 118 -1.66 5.14 -18.33
N GLY A 119 -2.65 5.09 -17.43
CA GLY A 119 -3.41 6.24 -16.95
C GLY A 119 -2.55 7.32 -16.24
N PRO A 120 -3.10 8.54 -16.06
CA PRO A 120 -2.41 9.66 -15.41
C PRO A 120 -2.17 9.43 -13.91
N ASP A 121 -2.88 8.48 -13.31
CA ASP A 121 -2.77 8.11 -11.91
C ASP A 121 -1.70 7.03 -11.77
N LEU A 122 -0.42 7.46 -11.68
CA LEU A 122 0.66 6.55 -11.30
C LEU A 122 0.29 5.85 -9.99
N GLN A 123 0.56 4.55 -9.90
CA GLN A 123 0.21 3.79 -8.71
C GLN A 123 0.79 4.40 -7.43
N ASP A 124 -0.05 4.47 -6.41
CA ASP A 124 0.27 4.92 -5.04
C ASP A 124 1.15 3.95 -4.24
N ASN A 125 1.71 2.91 -4.88
CA ASN A 125 2.61 1.98 -4.22
C ASN A 125 3.91 1.84 -5.02
N PHE A 126 4.93 2.58 -4.62
CA PHE A 126 6.21 2.62 -5.31
C PHE A 126 7.41 2.77 -4.37
N VAL A 127 8.58 2.43 -4.90
CA VAL A 127 9.88 2.75 -4.33
C VAL A 127 10.71 3.45 -5.39
N ARG A 128 11.28 4.61 -5.03
CA ARG A 128 12.23 5.37 -5.84
C ARG A 128 13.53 5.51 -5.08
N ILE A 129 14.64 5.27 -5.77
CA ILE A 129 15.99 5.40 -5.21
C ILE A 129 16.82 6.23 -6.18
N GLU A 130 17.48 7.25 -5.68
CA GLU A 130 18.48 8.02 -6.38
C GLU A 130 19.79 7.92 -5.62
N MET A 131 20.85 7.52 -6.30
CA MET A 131 22.17 7.37 -5.71
C MET A 131 23.24 7.79 -6.69
N PHE A 132 24.27 8.44 -6.18
CA PHE A 132 25.48 8.75 -6.93
C PHE A 132 26.59 7.84 -6.41
N VAL A 133 27.32 7.24 -7.33
CA VAL A 133 28.38 6.29 -7.05
C VAL A 133 29.63 6.74 -7.78
N LEU A 134 30.67 7.08 -7.02
CA LEU A 134 31.98 7.39 -7.58
C LEU A 134 32.83 6.13 -7.58
N GLN A 135 33.37 5.77 -8.75
CA GLN A 135 34.36 4.70 -8.82
C GLN A 135 35.74 5.27 -8.46
N THR A 136 36.38 4.67 -7.46
CA THR A 136 37.71 5.04 -6.94
C THR A 136 38.67 3.87 -7.06
N ASP A 137 39.97 4.11 -6.84
CA ASP A 137 40.98 3.06 -6.79
C ASP A 137 40.73 2.04 -5.66
N ASN A 138 39.99 2.43 -4.61
CA ASN A 138 39.70 1.60 -3.44
C ASN A 138 38.30 0.94 -3.50
N GLY A 139 37.60 1.04 -4.63
CA GLY A 139 36.23 0.54 -4.80
C GLY A 139 35.24 1.67 -5.06
N TYR A 140 34.02 1.55 -4.55
CA TYR A 140 32.95 2.51 -4.79
C TYR A 140 32.70 3.39 -3.57
N GLU A 141 32.55 4.69 -3.80
CA GLU A 141 32.09 5.66 -2.81
C GLU A 141 30.63 6.05 -3.13
N PHE A 142 29.79 6.05 -2.10
CA PHE A 142 28.34 6.28 -2.24
C PHE A 142 27.97 7.66 -1.72
N PHE A 143 27.26 8.40 -2.55
CA PHE A 143 26.62 9.65 -2.17
C PHE A 143 25.11 9.47 -2.36
N PRO A 144 24.36 9.23 -1.28
CA PRO A 144 22.94 9.02 -1.40
C PRO A 144 22.26 10.29 -1.89
N GLY A 145 21.39 10.14 -2.89
CA GLY A 145 20.56 11.23 -3.38
C GLY A 145 19.23 11.26 -2.64
N GLN A 146 18.42 10.22 -2.85
CA GLN A 146 17.07 10.14 -2.32
C GLN A 146 16.62 8.69 -2.19
N CYS A 147 15.79 8.37 -1.20
CA CYS A 147 15.02 7.13 -1.20
C CYS A 147 13.60 7.45 -0.75
N ILE A 148 12.65 7.35 -1.69
CA ILE A 148 11.23 7.52 -1.41
C ILE A 148 10.58 6.15 -1.42
N ILE A 149 9.89 5.83 -0.34
CA ILE A 149 9.00 4.68 -0.28
C ILE A 149 7.60 5.24 -0.05
N TYR A 150 6.68 4.86 -0.93
CA TYR A 150 5.26 5.10 -0.78
C TYR A 150 4.51 3.78 -0.84
N THR A 151 3.89 3.35 0.25
CA THR A 151 3.15 2.10 0.27
C THR A 151 2.08 2.04 1.36
N HIS A 152 1.03 1.26 1.10
CA HIS A 152 0.00 0.89 2.06
C HIS A 152 0.14 -0.58 2.46
N MET A 153 0.37 -0.85 3.74
CA MET A 153 0.45 -2.21 4.29
C MET A 153 -0.80 -2.50 5.13
N PRO A 154 -1.45 -3.65 4.94
CA PRO A 154 -2.56 -4.06 5.80
C PRO A 154 -2.03 -4.39 7.20
N THR A 155 -2.68 -3.85 8.24
CA THR A 155 -2.41 -4.23 9.63
C THR A 155 -3.45 -5.21 10.14
N SER A 156 -3.15 -5.89 11.25
CA SER A 156 -4.03 -6.90 11.86
C SER A 156 -5.43 -6.41 12.24
N ASP A 157 -5.63 -5.10 12.36
CA ASP A 157 -6.87 -4.45 12.77
C ASP A 157 -7.67 -3.86 11.60
N THR A 158 -7.40 -4.28 10.35
CA THR A 158 -8.02 -3.80 9.11
C THR A 158 -7.67 -2.37 8.70
N SER A 159 -6.79 -1.69 9.44
CA SER A 159 -6.26 -0.39 9.02
C SER A 159 -5.13 -0.53 7.98
N LEU A 160 -4.82 0.57 7.29
CA LEU A 160 -3.74 0.64 6.31
C LEU A 160 -2.62 1.48 6.89
N LEU A 161 -1.46 0.86 7.12
CA LEU A 161 -0.24 1.55 7.45
C LEU A 161 0.32 2.20 6.19
N THR A 162 0.32 3.53 6.14
CA THR A 162 0.85 4.27 4.99
C THR A 162 2.27 4.74 5.28
N VAL A 163 3.27 4.11 4.68
CA VAL A 163 4.64 4.59 4.72
C VAL A 163 4.83 5.52 3.53
N LYS A 164 4.91 6.82 3.80
CA LYS A 164 5.26 7.86 2.82
C LYS A 164 6.44 8.65 3.36
N HIS A 165 7.64 8.24 2.99
CA HIS A 165 8.81 8.93 3.52
C HIS A 165 9.94 9.07 2.52
N ASP A 166 10.65 10.19 2.68
CA ASP A 166 11.90 10.47 2.01
C ASP A 166 13.04 10.27 3.01
N PHE A 167 13.75 9.17 2.85
CA PHE A 167 14.83 8.75 3.73
C PHE A 167 16.18 9.39 3.39
N ALA A 168 16.23 10.43 2.54
CA ALA A 168 17.49 11.03 2.08
C ALA A 168 18.45 11.40 3.23
N SER A 169 17.94 11.90 4.35
CA SER A 169 18.73 12.30 5.52
C SER A 169 19.26 11.13 6.35
N LEU A 170 18.68 9.93 6.19
CA LEU A 170 19.05 8.72 6.91
C LEU A 170 20.02 7.84 6.13
N LEU A 171 20.21 8.15 4.85
CA LEU A 171 21.15 7.45 4.01
C LEU A 171 22.56 8.04 4.18
N SER A 172 23.51 7.14 4.36
CA SER A 172 24.95 7.38 4.33
C SER A 172 25.62 6.26 3.52
N SER A 173 26.89 6.43 3.17
CA SER A 173 27.65 5.40 2.47
C SER A 173 27.65 4.06 3.18
N ASP A 174 27.63 4.08 4.52
CA ASP A 174 27.73 2.89 5.36
C ASP A 174 26.44 2.05 5.34
N ASN A 175 25.32 2.65 4.92
CA ASN A 175 24.07 1.93 4.75
C ASN A 175 24.09 1.03 3.51
N PHE A 176 24.97 1.30 2.53
CA PHE A 176 25.03 0.55 1.27
C PHE A 176 26.00 -0.63 1.37
N THR A 177 25.52 -1.82 1.04
CA THR A 177 26.34 -3.03 1.01
C THR A 177 26.06 -3.85 -0.25
N ALA A 178 26.98 -4.77 -0.57
CA ALA A 178 26.85 -5.71 -1.69
C ALA A 178 26.56 -5.04 -3.05
N PHE A 179 27.09 -3.85 -3.28
CA PHE A 179 26.96 -3.15 -4.56
C PHE A 179 27.72 -3.87 -5.67
N GLN A 180 27.04 -4.09 -6.79
CA GLN A 180 27.61 -4.60 -8.04
C GLN A 180 26.88 -3.92 -9.20
N TYR A 181 27.64 -3.41 -10.17
CA TYR A 181 27.11 -2.90 -11.43
C TYR A 181 27.94 -3.42 -12.60
N ASP A 182 27.27 -4.09 -13.54
CA ASP A 182 27.86 -4.52 -14.81
C ASP A 182 27.30 -3.63 -15.94
N PRO A 183 28.09 -2.67 -16.47
CA PRO A 183 27.65 -1.80 -17.56
C PRO A 183 27.43 -2.54 -18.88
N ALA A 184 27.99 -3.74 -19.06
CA ALA A 184 27.79 -4.52 -20.28
C ALA A 184 26.39 -5.16 -20.34
N THR A 185 25.85 -5.57 -19.18
CA THR A 185 24.53 -6.22 -19.08
C THR A 185 23.45 -5.32 -18.49
N GLY A 186 23.85 -4.16 -17.94
CA GLY A 186 23.00 -3.26 -17.17
C GLY A 186 22.57 -3.83 -15.82
N ASP A 187 23.16 -4.95 -15.37
CA ASP A 187 22.81 -5.56 -14.09
C ASP A 187 23.31 -4.71 -12.93
N LEU A 188 22.38 -4.29 -12.07
CA LEU A 188 22.66 -3.52 -10.87
C LEU A 188 22.06 -4.23 -9.66
N SER A 189 22.88 -4.46 -8.64
CA SER A 189 22.43 -4.97 -7.35
C SER A 189 23.08 -4.25 -6.19
N PHE A 190 22.33 -4.03 -5.13
CA PHE A 190 22.83 -3.50 -3.86
C PHE A 190 21.82 -3.76 -2.74
N ARG A 191 22.28 -3.60 -1.51
CA ARG A 191 21.46 -3.62 -0.31
C ARG A 191 21.61 -2.29 0.43
N VAL A 192 20.53 -1.80 1.00
CA VAL A 192 20.51 -0.64 1.89
C VAL A 192 19.82 -1.01 3.19
N ASP A 193 20.44 -0.73 4.33
CA ASP A 193 19.85 -0.92 5.65
C ASP A 193 19.89 0.41 6.41
N PHE A 194 18.76 0.89 6.89
CA PHE A 194 18.69 2.09 7.73
C PHE A 194 17.58 1.96 8.77
N ALA A 195 17.68 2.75 9.84
CA ALA A 195 16.72 2.77 10.92
C ALA A 195 16.34 4.22 11.26
N GLU A 196 15.09 4.41 11.64
CA GLU A 196 14.55 5.67 12.11
C GLU A 196 13.95 5.49 13.50
N SER A 197 14.54 6.18 14.49
CA SER A 197 14.16 6.07 15.89
C SER A 197 13.03 7.03 16.30
N HIS A 198 12.56 7.89 15.41
CA HIS A 198 11.58 8.93 15.75
C HIS A 198 10.18 8.61 15.21
N GLN A 199 9.16 8.99 15.98
CA GLN A 199 7.79 8.96 15.49
C GLN A 199 7.64 9.91 14.31
N GLN A 200 7.36 9.34 13.15
CA GLN A 200 6.88 10.10 12.01
C GLN A 200 5.52 10.71 12.35
N ALA A 201 5.40 12.02 12.13
CA ALA A 201 4.13 12.71 12.22
C ALA A 201 3.13 12.08 11.22
N GLY A 202 2.18 11.31 11.73
CA GLY A 202 1.06 10.76 10.96
C GLY A 202 1.00 9.24 10.84
N VAL A 203 2.07 8.51 11.17
CA VAL A 203 2.07 7.03 11.11
C VAL A 203 2.23 6.36 12.47
N GLY A 204 2.79 7.08 13.46
CA GLY A 204 2.92 6.64 14.84
C GLY A 204 3.79 5.39 15.04
N LEU A 205 4.56 5.00 14.02
CA LEU A 205 5.54 3.92 14.13
C LEU A 205 6.72 4.37 14.99
N THR A 206 7.26 3.45 15.78
CA THR A 206 8.54 3.62 16.49
C THR A 206 9.51 2.53 16.08
N ASP A 207 10.81 2.85 16.17
CA ASP A 207 11.92 1.94 15.86
C ASP A 207 11.81 1.30 14.47
N LEU A 208 11.42 2.10 13.47
CA LEU A 208 11.27 1.65 12.10
C LEU A 208 12.65 1.29 11.54
N GLN A 209 12.83 0.03 11.18
CA GLN A 209 13.98 -0.44 10.42
C GLN A 209 13.52 -0.80 9.01
N VAL A 210 14.31 -0.39 8.03
CA VAL A 210 14.05 -0.65 6.62
C VAL A 210 15.27 -1.32 6.02
N ALA A 211 15.05 -2.47 5.40
CA ALA A 211 16.05 -3.18 4.61
C ALA A 211 15.59 -3.27 3.16
N LEU A 212 16.36 -2.71 2.24
CA LEU A 212 16.09 -2.68 0.82
C LEU A 212 17.10 -3.54 0.09
N VAL A 213 16.63 -4.40 -0.81
CA VAL A 213 17.46 -5.20 -1.72
C VAL A 213 17.03 -4.93 -3.15
N ALA A 214 17.90 -4.29 -3.92
CA ALA A 214 17.70 -4.03 -5.33
C ALA A 214 18.42 -5.10 -6.17
N ARG A 215 17.70 -5.67 -7.14
CA ARG A 215 18.24 -6.51 -8.21
C ARG A 215 17.54 -6.13 -9.49
N VAL A 216 18.11 -5.18 -10.21
CA VAL A 216 17.44 -4.48 -11.31
C VAL A 216 18.31 -4.46 -12.56
N LYS A 217 17.67 -4.35 -13.72
CA LYS A 217 18.33 -3.95 -14.95
C LYS A 217 18.17 -2.45 -15.18
N VAL A 218 19.30 -1.78 -15.40
CA VAL A 218 19.39 -0.42 -15.93
C VAL A 218 19.12 -0.48 -17.42
N PHE A 219 18.08 0.21 -17.90
CA PHE A 219 17.66 0.12 -19.29
C PHE A 219 18.26 1.20 -20.19
N GLN A 220 18.83 2.27 -19.60
CA GLN A 220 19.46 3.35 -20.35
C GLN A 220 20.69 3.87 -19.61
N GLU A 221 21.83 3.86 -20.31
CA GLU A 221 23.03 4.56 -19.90
C GLU A 221 23.15 5.85 -20.70
N ILE A 222 23.20 6.99 -20.02
CA ILE A 222 23.36 8.31 -20.63
C ILE A 222 24.79 8.77 -20.35
N ARG A 223 25.62 8.86 -21.39
CA ARG A 223 26.97 9.39 -21.28
C ARG A 223 26.95 10.86 -21.65
N ARG A 224 27.37 11.72 -20.73
CA ARG A 224 27.63 13.13 -21.06
C ARG A 224 29.07 13.25 -21.52
N GLU A 225 29.28 13.77 -22.73
CA GLU A 225 30.61 14.20 -23.14
C GLU A 225 30.98 15.46 -22.35
N PRO A 226 32.25 15.59 -21.92
CA PRO A 226 32.73 16.74 -21.15
C PRO A 226 32.67 18.06 -21.91
#